data_AF-A0A1H4XU42-F1
#
_entry.id   AF-A0A1H4XU42-F1
#
_cell.length_a   1.000
_cell.length_b   1.000
_cell.length_c   1.000
_cell.angle_alpha   90.00
_cell.angle_beta   90.00
_cell.angle_gamma   90.00
#
_symmetry.space_group_name_H-M   'P 1'
#
loop_
_entity.id
_entity.type
_entity.pdbx_description
1 polymer ?
#
loop_
_entity_poly.entity_id
_entity_poly.type
_entity_poly.pdbx_seq_one_letter_code
_entity_poly.pdbx_strand_id
1 'polypeptide(L)' 'MADRSALKLVGIIFATVTVVVMLATGMVVKGFADGNYSFETTASIDR' A
#
# COMPACT_ATOMS: atom_id res chain seq x y z
N MET A 1 -27.95 0.14 20.77
CA MET A 1 -27.35 -1.18 20.52
C MET A 1 -26.89 -1.18 19.08
N ALA A 2 -25.57 -1.13 18.80
CA ALA A 2 -25.10 -1.19 17.43
C ALA A 2 -25.50 -2.54 16.83
N ASP A 3 -26.00 -2.55 15.60
CA ASP A 3 -26.35 -3.78 14.91
C ASP A 3 -25.09 -4.64 14.81
N ARG A 4 -25.07 -5.75 15.57
CA ARG A 4 -23.91 -6.64 15.69
C ARG A 4 -23.52 -7.22 14.32
N SER A 5 -24.48 -7.30 13.40
CA SER A 5 -24.29 -7.65 12.00
C SER A 5 -23.52 -6.57 11.23
N ALA A 6 -23.91 -5.30 11.35
CA ALA A 6 -23.24 -4.19 10.70
C ALA A 6 -21.79 -4.01 11.20
N LEU A 7 -21.56 -4.20 12.51
CA LEU A 7 -20.21 -4.11 13.07
C LEU A 7 -19.28 -5.22 12.55
N LYS A 8 -19.81 -6.44 12.38
CA LYS A 8 -19.07 -7.54 11.74
C LYS A 8 -18.72 -7.24 10.29
N LEU A 9 -19.66 -6.69 9.52
CA LEU A 9 -19.44 -6.33 8.12
C LEU A 9 -18.33 -5.28 7.98
N VAL A 10 -18.37 -4.22 8.79
CA VAL A 10 -17.33 -3.18 8.79
C VAL A 10 -15.98 -3.76 9.19
N GLY A 11 -15.93 -4.66 10.17
CA GLY A 11 -14.71 -5.35 10.57
C GLY A 11 -14.09 -6.18 9.44
N ILE A 12 -14.91 -6.88 8.65
CA ILE A 12 -14.44 -7.64 7.48
C ILE A 12 -13.86 -6.70 6.42
N ILE A 13 -14.57 -5.60 6.09
CA ILE A 13 -14.09 -4.61 5.12
C ILE A 13 -12.77 -4.00 5.58
N PHE A 14 -12.67 -3.63 6.86
CA PHE A 14 -11.44 -3.08 7.40
C PHE A 14 -10.28 -4.07 7.28
N ALA A 15 -10.52 -5.35 7.58
CA ALA A 15 -9.51 -6.40 7.46
C ALA A 15 -9.08 -6.60 6.00
N THR A 16 -10.01 -6.65 5.04
CA THR A 16 -9.66 -6.80 3.62
C THR A 16 -8.86 -5.61 3.11
N VAL A 17 -9.27 -4.38 3.46
CA VAL A 17 -8.52 -3.16 3.13
C VAL A 17 -7.12 -3.21 3.73
N THR A 18 -6.99 -3.62 5.00
CA THR A 18 -5.69 -3.74 5.67
C THR A 18 -4.76 -4.71 4.92
N VAL A 19 -5.27 -5.87 4.50
CA VAL A 19 -4.50 -6.86 3.74
C VAL A 19 -4.06 -6.29 2.38
N VAL A 20 -4.98 -5.64 1.65
CA VAL A 20 -4.65 -5.01 0.35
C VAL A 20 -3.57 -3.95 0.51
N VAL A 21 -3.67 -3.11 1.54
CA VAL A 21 -2.68 -2.07 1.84
C VAL A 21 -1.32 -2.72 2.18
N MET A 22 -1.27 -3.74 3.03
CA MET A 22 -0.03 -4.45 3.34
C MET A 22 0.64 -5.04 2.09
N LEU A 23 -0.14 -5.64 1.19
CA LEU A 23 0.39 -6.15 -0.07
C LEU A 23 0.93 -5.03 -0.97
N ALA A 24 0.18 -3.93 -1.12
CA ALA A 24 0.61 -2.79 -1.92
C ALA A 24 1.90 -2.16 -1.36
N THR A 25 1.97 -1.94 -0.05
CA THR A 25 3.19 -1.45 0.61
C THR A 25 4.36 -2.42 0.41
N GLY A 26 4.12 -3.72 0.52
CA GLY A 26 5.12 -4.74 0.24
C GLY A 26 5.63 -4.69 -1.20
N MET A 27 4.74 -4.50 -2.18
CA MET A 27 5.12 -4.34 -3.59
C MET A 27 5.96 -3.09 -3.83
N VAL A 28 5.65 -1.98 -3.17
CA VAL A 28 6.43 -0.74 -3.27
C VAL A 28 7.85 -0.95 -2.71
N VAL A 29 7.95 -1.46 -1.48
CA VAL A 29 9.25 -1.72 -0.83
C VAL A 29 10.06 -2.74 -1.63
N LYS A 30 9.41 -3.81 -2.10
CA LYS A 30 10.02 -4.80 -2.97
C LYS A 30 10.50 -4.17 -4.28
N GLY A 31 9.68 -3.36 -4.93
CA GLY A 31 10.05 -2.67 -6.18
C GLY A 31 11.22 -1.70 -5.98
N PHE A 32 11.35 -1.08 -4.80
CA PHE A 32 12.55 -0.30 -4.44
C PHE A 32 13.79 -1.19 -4.29
N ALA A 33 13.67 -2.35 -3.64
CA ALA A 33 14.78 -3.29 -3.48
C ALA A 33 15.21 -3.94 -4.81
N ASP A 34 14.25 -4.23 -5.69
CA ASP A 34 14.47 -4.81 -7.01
C ASP A 34 15.01 -3.78 -8.03
N GLY A 35 15.17 -2.50 -7.64
CA GLY A 35 15.67 -1.44 -8.51
C GLY A 35 14.68 -1.00 -9.61
N ASN A 36 13.41 -1.36 -9.46
CA ASN A 36 12.33 -1.11 -10.42
C ASN A 36 11.85 0.35 -10.41
N TYR A 37 12.22 1.11 -9.37
CA TYR A 37 12.02 2.56 -9.28
C TYR A 37 13.39 3.26 -9.33
N SER A 38 13.72 3.86 -10.48
CA SER A 38 14.86 4.77 -10.58
C SER A 38 14.42 6.18 -10.20
N PHE A 39 15.18 6.83 -9.31
CA PHE A 39 15.05 8.28 -9.13
C PHE A 39 15.53 8.95 -10.43
N GLU A 40 14.66 9.65 -11.16
CA GLU A 40 15.08 10.59 -12.21
C GLU A 40 15.84 11.76 -11.55
N THR A 41 17.08 11.53 -11.16
CA THR A 41 17.99 12.52 -10.53
C THR A 41 19.16 12.88 -11.45
N THR A 42 19.10 12.49 -12.73
CA THR A 42 20.15 12.82 -13.72
C THR A 42 19.61 13.64 -14.90
N ALA A 43 18.52 14.40 -14.71
CA ALA A 43 18.04 15.36 -15.70
C ALA A 43 18.23 16.84 -15.27
N SER A 44 18.92 17.09 -14.15
CA SER A 44 19.18 18.45 -13.63
C SER A 44 20.56 18.63 -12.99
N ILE A 45 21.56 17.89 -13.48
CA ILE A 45 22.98 18.28 -13.33
C ILE A 45 23.56 18.37 -14.75
N ASP A 46 23.06 19.36 -15.49
CA ASP A 46 23.75 19.93 -16.65
C ASP A 46 24.74 20.97 -16.10
N ARG A 47 26.02 20.87 -16.48
CA ARG A 47 27.10 21.77 -16.08
C ARG A 47 27.60 22.52 -17.30
#